data_AF-A0A1H5SA56-F1
#
_entry.id   AF-A0A1H5SA56-F1
#
_cell.length_a   1.000
_cell.length_b   1.000
_cell.length_c   1.000
_cell.angle_alpha   90.00
_cell.angle_beta   90.00
_cell.angle_gamma   90.00
#
_symmetry.space_group_name_H-M   'P 1'
#
loop_
_entity.id
_entity.type
_entity.pdbx_description
1 polymer ?
#
loop_
_entity_poly.entity_id
_entity_poly.type
_entity_poly.pdbx_seq_one_letter_code
_entity_poly.pdbx_strand_id
1 'polypeptide(L)'
;MDKPVIASRFPYPLPVKKGEKVFWCACGRSDNQPYCDGSHKGTGITPVAYTAPRDKIVFFCGCKHSAKGPVCDGSHSKIVDS
;
A
#
# COMPACT_ATOMS: atom_id res chain seq x y z
N MET A 1 -7.66 14.86 -8.41
CA MET A 1 -7.21 13.61 -7.78
C MET A 1 -6.78 13.99 -6.38
N ASP A 2 -7.37 13.35 -5.37
CA ASP A 2 -7.04 13.64 -3.97
C ASP A 2 -5.61 13.22 -3.68
N LYS A 3 -5.05 13.76 -2.58
CA LYS A 3 -3.79 13.25 -2.03
C LYS A 3 -4.07 11.96 -1.24
N PRO A 4 -3.20 10.94 -1.35
CA PRO A 4 -3.30 9.77 -0.50
C PRO A 4 -3.09 10.17 0.97
N VAL A 5 -3.79 9.49 1.88
CA VAL A 5 -3.61 9.68 3.32
C VAL A 5 -2.66 8.63 3.88
N ILE A 6 -1.94 8.98 4.94
CA ILE A 6 -1.05 8.05 5.64
C ILE A 6 -1.92 7.11 6.46
N ALA A 7 -2.03 5.85 6.03
CA ALA A 7 -2.73 4.83 6.81
C ALA A 7 -1.88 4.33 7.99
N SER A 8 -0.56 4.25 7.79
CA SER A 8 0.40 3.89 8.84
C SER A 8 1.78 4.45 8.50
N ARG A 9 2.56 4.80 9.52
CA ARG A 9 3.99 5.15 9.37
C ARG A 9 4.90 3.91 9.28
N PHE A 10 4.34 2.70 9.39
CA PHE A 10 5.07 1.44 9.24
C PHE A 10 4.51 0.62 8.07
N PRO A 11 5.33 -0.25 7.45
CA PRO A 11 4.84 -1.17 6.44
C PRO A 11 3.97 -2.29 7.03
N TYR A 12 3.11 -2.87 6.20
CA TYR A 12 2.32 -4.05 6.53
C TYR A 12 3.03 -5.31 6.03
N PRO A 13 3.58 -6.17 6.90
CA PRO A 13 4.16 -7.44 6.49
C PRO A 13 3.04 -8.42 6.09
N LEU A 14 3.13 -8.99 4.90
CA LEU A 14 2.18 -9.96 4.38
C LEU A 14 2.93 -11.12 3.70
N PRO A 15 2.79 -12.36 4.18
CA PRO A 15 3.22 -13.55 3.43
C PRO A 15 2.39 -13.68 2.15
N VAL A 16 3.05 -13.87 1.01
CA VAL A 16 2.41 -14.09 -0.29
C VAL A 16 3.04 -15.29 -0.98
N LYS A 17 2.26 -16.01 -1.78
CA LYS A 17 2.70 -17.13 -2.62
C LYS A 17 2.95 -16.68 -4.06
N LYS A 18 3.83 -17.36 -4.80
CA LYS A 18 4.08 -17.10 -6.22
C LYS A 18 2.76 -17.06 -7.01
N GLY A 19 2.56 -16.00 -7.79
CA GLY A 19 1.36 -15.80 -8.61
C GLY A 19 0.18 -15.17 -7.87
N GLU A 20 0.23 -15.08 -6.55
CA GLU A 20 -0.81 -14.40 -5.76
C GLU A 20 -0.89 -12.93 -6.14
N LYS A 21 -2.12 -12.42 -6.30
CA LYS A 21 -2.40 -11.02 -6.62
C LYS A 21 -2.95 -10.30 -5.39
N VAL A 22 -2.27 -9.23 -5.01
CA VAL A 22 -2.70 -8.31 -3.96
C VAL A 22 -3.10 -6.98 -4.61
N PHE A 23 -4.33 -6.53 -4.37
CA PHE A 23 -4.76 -5.18 -4.76
C PHE A 23 -4.47 -4.22 -3.62
N TRP A 24 -3.33 -3.54 -3.68
CA TRP A 24 -2.87 -2.64 -2.63
C TRP A 24 -3.69 -1.35 -2.60
N CYS A 25 -4.07 -0.92 -1.40
CA CYS A 25 -4.70 0.38 -1.17
C CYS A 25 -3.68 1.50 -1.37
N ALA A 26 -3.81 2.21 -2.49
CA ALA A 26 -2.99 3.37 -2.80
C ALA A 26 -3.49 4.67 -2.17
N CYS A 27 -4.79 4.78 -1.85
CA CYS A 27 -5.37 6.01 -1.31
C CYS A 27 -5.20 6.20 0.20
N GLY A 28 -4.92 5.12 0.95
CA GLY A 28 -4.79 5.14 2.41
C GLY A 28 -6.09 5.09 3.21
N ARG A 29 -7.26 5.10 2.56
CA ARG A 29 -8.57 5.16 3.22
C ARG A 29 -9.22 3.80 3.49
N SER A 30 -8.56 2.70 3.13
CA SER A 30 -9.11 1.36 3.35
C SER A 30 -9.00 0.99 4.83
N ASP A 31 -10.06 0.40 5.37
CA ASP A 31 -10.07 -0.19 6.72
C ASP A 31 -9.44 -1.59 6.73
N ASN A 32 -9.20 -2.19 5.55
CA ASN A 32 -8.61 -3.51 5.38
C ASN A 32 -7.16 -3.44 4.87
N GLN A 33 -6.33 -2.54 5.42
CA GLN A 33 -4.94 -2.40 5.01
C GLN A 33 -4.16 -3.74 5.10
N PRO A 34 -3.26 -4.04 4.16
CA PRO A 34 -2.82 -3.21 3.03
C PRO A 34 -3.72 -3.29 1.79
N TYR A 35 -4.83 -4.04 1.84
CA TYR A 35 -5.73 -4.28 0.72
C TYR A 35 -6.65 -3.10 0.44
N CYS A 36 -7.07 -2.98 -0.82
CA CYS A 36 -8.18 -2.12 -1.20
C CYS A 36 -9.53 -2.76 -0.84
N ASP A 37 -10.39 -1.98 -0.20
CA ASP A 37 -11.77 -2.33 0.18
C ASP A 37 -12.84 -1.58 -0.64
N GLY A 38 -12.43 -0.62 -1.47
CA GLY A 38 -13.32 0.23 -2.26
C GLY A 38 -13.43 1.68 -1.78
N SER A 39 -12.84 2.01 -0.62
CA SER A 39 -12.85 3.36 -0.03
C SER A 39 -12.09 4.43 -0.85
N HIS A 40 -11.53 4.04 -2.00
CA HIS A 40 -10.90 4.94 -2.97
C HIS A 40 -11.90 5.63 -3.93
N LYS A 41 -13.17 5.20 -3.97
CA LYS A 41 -14.20 5.82 -4.82
C LYS A 41 -14.32 7.32 -4.51
N GLY A 42 -14.40 8.15 -5.55
CA GLY A 42 -14.45 9.62 -5.43
C GLY A 42 -13.08 10.30 -5.31
N THR A 43 -12.01 9.58 -4.98
CA THR A 43 -10.66 10.19 -4.82
C THR A 43 -9.92 10.41 -6.14
N GLY A 44 -10.33 9.69 -7.19
CA GLY A 44 -9.57 9.56 -8.43
C GLY A 44 -8.33 8.68 -8.33
N ILE A 45 -8.02 8.10 -7.16
CA ILE A 45 -6.93 7.14 -6.95
C ILE A 45 -7.46 5.73 -7.14
N THR A 46 -6.73 4.88 -7.86
CA THR A 46 -7.06 3.45 -8.06
C THR A 46 -6.09 2.54 -7.31
N PRO A 47 -6.51 1.34 -6.88
CA PRO A 47 -5.60 0.38 -6.27
C PRO A 47 -4.54 -0.10 -7.27
N VAL A 48 -3.37 -0.49 -6.75
CA VAL A 48 -2.27 -1.03 -7.57
C VAL A 48 -2.18 -2.53 -7.37
N ALA A 49 -2.21 -3.29 -8.46
CA ALA A 49 -2.03 -4.73 -8.40
C ALA A 49 -0.55 -5.08 -8.20
N TYR A 50 -0.27 -5.94 -7.22
CA TYR A 50 1.01 -6.60 -7.02
C TYR A 50 0.85 -8.09 -7.28
N THR A 51 1.63 -8.63 -8.22
CA THR A 51 1.70 -10.09 -8.44
C THR A 51 2.99 -10.61 -7.83
N ALA A 52 2.88 -11.53 -6.88
CA ALA A 52 4.02 -12.07 -6.17
C ALA A 52 4.91 -12.92 -7.10
N PRO A 53 6.20 -12.58 -7.28
CA PRO A 53 7.09 -13.31 -8.18
C PRO A 53 7.56 -14.66 -7.60
N ARG A 54 7.47 -14.81 -6.28
CA ARG A 54 7.86 -15.98 -5.50
C ARG A 54 7.24 -15.92 -4.12
N ASP A 55 7.33 -17.02 -3.39
CA ASP A 55 6.94 -17.08 -1.99
C ASP A 55 7.88 -16.20 -1.15
N LYS A 56 7.30 -15.26 -0.41
CA LYS A 56 8.02 -14.32 0.46
C LYS A 56 7.07 -13.58 1.38
N ILE A 57 7.64 -12.92 2.39
CA ILE A 57 6.96 -11.81 3.06
C ILE A 57 7.25 -10.53 2.27
N VAL A 58 6.19 -9.80 1.92
CA VAL A 58 6.28 -8.45 1.33
C VAL A 58 5.89 -7.46 2.40
N PHE A 59 6.68 -6.40 2.51
CA PHE A 59 6.37 -5.24 3.36
C PHE A 59 5.62 -4.22 2.50
N PHE A 60 4.29 -4.25 2.54
CA PHE A 60 3.47 -3.32 1.76
C PHE A 60 3.50 -1.91 2.37
N CYS A 61 3.55 -0.89 1.51
CA CYS A 61 3.65 0.50 1.92
C CYS A 61 2.39 0.93 2.70
N GLY A 62 2.59 1.32 3.96
CA GLY A 62 1.53 1.90 4.80
C GLY A 62 1.37 3.41 4.64
N CYS A 63 2.47 4.13 4.38
CA CYS A 63 2.45 5.59 4.32
C CYS A 63 1.93 6.16 3.00
N LYS A 64 1.86 5.33 1.95
CA LYS A 64 1.40 5.69 0.59
C LYS A 64 2.30 6.64 -0.20
N HIS A 65 3.54 6.84 0.28
CA HIS A 65 4.54 7.71 -0.34
C HIS A 65 5.75 6.95 -0.88
N SER A 66 5.65 5.62 -1.07
CA SER A 66 6.75 4.87 -1.67
C SER A 66 6.87 5.17 -3.16
N ALA A 67 8.11 5.40 -3.63
CA ALA A 67 8.46 5.49 -5.03
C ALA A 67 8.39 4.13 -5.76
N LYS A 68 8.33 3.02 -5.02
CA LYS A 68 8.17 1.65 -5.54
C LYS A 68 6.71 1.18 -5.56
N GLY A 69 5.76 2.11 -5.40
CA GLY A 69 4.33 1.83 -5.37
C GLY A 69 3.95 0.97 -4.16
N PRO A 70 3.44 -0.27 -4.35
CA PRO A 70 2.89 -1.06 -3.26
C PRO A 70 3.93 -1.54 -2.24
N VAL A 71 5.22 -1.60 -2.58
CA VAL A 71 6.28 -2.16 -1.71
C VAL A 71 7.00 -1.05 -0.96
N CYS A 72 7.24 -1.23 0.34
CA CYS A 72 7.98 -0.29 1.17
C CYS A 72 9.42 -0.08 0.65
N ASP A 73 9.83 1.18 0.63
CA ASP A 73 11.19 1.63 0.27
C ASP A 73 11.85 2.49 1.36
N GLY A 74 11.24 2.55 2.55
CA GLY A 74 11.70 3.38 3.65
C GLY A 74 11.24 4.84 3.62
N SER A 75 10.49 5.31 2.60
CA SER A 75 10.03 6.71 2.50
C SER A 75 9.24 7.19 3.73
N HIS A 76 8.62 6.27 4.46
CA HIS A 76 7.91 6.57 5.72
C HIS A 76 8.80 7.19 6.80
N SER A 77 10.11 6.92 6.82
CA SER A 77 11.03 7.45 7.84
C SER A 77 11.30 8.95 7.68
N LYS A 78 10.98 9.52 6.52
CA LYS A 78 11.18 10.95 6.21
C LYS A 78 9.94 11.81 6.52
N ILE A 79 8.83 11.17 6.91
CA ILE A 79 7.58 11.85 7.21
C ILE A 79 7.54 12.10 8.71
N VAL A 80 8.06 13.26 9.13
CA VAL A 80 8.24 13.58 10.54
C VAL A 80 6.97 14.12 11.21
N ASP A 81 6.06 14.78 10.49
CA ASP A 81 4.90 15.45 11.08
C ASP A 81 3.65 15.34 10.20
N SER A 82 2.46 15.27 10.82
CA SER A 82 1.13 15.22 10.18
C SER A 82 0.21 16.18 10.92
#